data_AF-A0A382CSM8-F1
#
_entry.id   AF-A0A382CSM8-F1
#
_cell.length_a   1.000
_cell.length_b   1.000
_cell.length_c   1.000
_cell.angle_alpha   90.00
_cell.angle_beta   90.00
_cell.angle_gamma   90.00
#
_symmetry.space_group_name_H-M   'P 1'
#
loop_
_entity.id
_entity.type
_entity.pdbx_description
1 polymer ?
#
loop_
_entity_poly.entity_id
_entity_poly.type
_entity_poly.pdbx_seq_one_letter_code
_entity_poly.pdbx_strand_id
1 'polypeptide(L)'
;MKLLKNNAAHLRGRNGFTLIELAICLGIIAFALVAIIGVLPIGINVQKDNREETIINQDGMFWMEAIRSGATGMNDLTNHIAFIEIQGSNSQVYRWEPVPAAAGDSHIELPRGVQGAAIIGLLSMPAQADLVGPVTVENWPQINNQSQRYNWIRAKVRAISGSAVDQGEAAREMAFSYRLTSEVRPIRTMGDWGNLSGNQLAMDANRFRKLNFYEIKLTFQWPEYIFGGEERPGPNRKVFRTVAAGRLVNRNLNLLNPLDAATGRFQEDITSPFFFFEPNRFSVPRIAAGQ
;
A
#
# COMPACT_ATOMS: atom_id res chain seq x y z
N MET A 1 -85.88 28.70 55.98
CA MET A 1 -84.64 29.44 55.67
C MET A 1 -83.46 28.48 55.83
N LYS A 2 -83.06 27.79 54.74
CA LYS A 2 -81.95 26.82 54.72
C LYS A 2 -80.78 27.47 53.97
N LEU A 3 -79.68 27.72 54.67
CA LEU A 3 -78.42 28.19 54.08
C LEU A 3 -77.74 26.99 53.40
N LEU A 4 -77.67 27.03 52.06
CA LEU A 4 -76.85 26.12 51.27
C LEU A 4 -75.38 26.51 51.44
N LYS A 5 -74.60 25.66 52.11
CA LYS A 5 -73.13 25.76 52.16
C LYS A 5 -72.58 25.39 50.78
N ASN A 6 -72.09 26.38 50.05
CA ASN A 6 -71.21 26.18 48.91
C ASN A 6 -69.88 25.61 49.39
N ASN A 7 -69.70 24.29 49.25
CA ASN A 7 -68.39 23.67 49.33
C ASN A 7 -67.67 23.92 48.00
N ALA A 8 -67.09 25.11 47.85
CA ALA A 8 -66.03 25.32 46.87
C ALA A 8 -64.86 24.42 47.28
N ALA A 9 -64.68 23.31 46.55
CA ALA A 9 -63.49 22.50 46.65
C ALA A 9 -62.29 23.38 46.27
N HIS A 10 -61.61 23.91 47.27
CA HIS A 10 -60.27 24.45 47.10
C HIS A 10 -59.39 23.32 46.55
N LEU A 11 -59.03 23.42 45.27
CA LEU A 11 -57.88 22.73 44.69
C LEU A 11 -56.66 23.12 45.55
N ARG A 12 -56.34 22.28 46.53
CA ARG A 12 -55.20 22.47 47.43
C ARG A 12 -53.92 22.56 46.61
N GLY A 13 -53.25 23.70 46.75
CA GLY A 13 -51.80 23.86 46.80
C GLY A 13 -50.96 22.99 45.88
N ARG A 14 -50.60 23.56 44.72
CA ARG A 14 -49.24 23.58 44.15
C ARG A 14 -48.35 22.38 44.52
N ASN A 15 -48.49 21.30 43.76
CA ASN A 15 -47.40 20.36 43.56
C ASN A 15 -46.39 21.01 42.59
N GLY A 16 -45.56 21.92 43.11
CA GLY A 16 -44.39 22.45 42.41
C GLY A 16 -43.13 21.74 42.90
N PHE A 17 -42.16 21.52 42.00
CA PHE A 17 -40.86 20.99 42.38
C PHE A 17 -40.19 21.88 43.43
N THR A 18 -39.61 21.26 44.44
CA THR A 18 -38.80 21.95 45.45
C THR A 18 -37.48 22.40 44.83
N LEU A 19 -36.88 23.46 45.39
CA LEU A 19 -35.61 24.00 44.92
C LEU A 19 -34.48 22.94 45.00
N ILE A 20 -34.52 22.07 46.01
CA ILE A 20 -33.58 20.96 46.19
C ILE A 20 -33.74 19.89 45.10
N GLU A 21 -34.98 19.53 44.72
CA GLU A 21 -35.23 18.56 43.64
C GLU A 21 -34.71 19.09 42.30
N LEU A 22 -34.96 20.37 42.00
CA LEU A 22 -34.42 21.00 40.79
C LEU A 22 -32.89 21.04 40.79
N ALA A 23 -32.26 21.33 41.94
CA ALA A 23 -30.81 21.33 42.05
C ALA A 23 -30.21 19.94 41.80
N ILE A 24 -30.83 18.88 42.34
CA ILE A 24 -30.38 17.50 42.14
C ILE A 24 -30.59 17.08 40.68
N CYS A 25 -31.75 17.39 40.08
CA CYS A 25 -32.00 17.09 38.67
C CYS A 25 -30.99 17.77 37.75
N LEU A 26 -30.70 19.05 37.96
CA LEU A 26 -29.69 19.77 37.18
C LEU A 26 -28.28 19.19 37.40
N GLY A 27 -27.94 18.79 38.62
CA GLY A 27 -26.67 18.14 38.93
C GLY A 27 -26.49 16.80 38.20
N ILE A 28 -27.53 15.97 38.18
CA ILE A 28 -27.52 14.67 37.47
C ILE A 28 -27.42 14.88 35.95
N ILE A 29 -28.17 15.83 35.38
CA ILE A 29 -28.11 16.14 33.94
C ILE A 29 -26.72 16.66 33.56
N ALA A 30 -26.14 17.56 34.36
CA ALA A 30 -24.80 18.09 34.13
C ALA A 30 -23.75 16.97 34.15
N PHE A 31 -23.82 16.08 35.13
CA PHE A 31 -22.91 14.93 35.20
C PHE A 31 -23.04 13.99 33.99
N ALA A 32 -24.28 13.68 33.59
CA ALA A 32 -24.54 12.82 32.43
C ALA A 32 -24.02 13.43 31.12
N LEU A 33 -24.21 14.74 30.91
CA LEU A 33 -23.69 15.44 29.71
C LEU A 33 -22.17 15.39 29.65
N VAL A 34 -21.47 15.62 30.77
CA VAL A 34 -20.01 15.51 30.84
C VAL A 34 -19.56 14.09 30.51
N ALA A 35 -20.26 13.07 31.01
CA ALA A 35 -19.93 11.68 30.73
C ALA A 35 -20.09 11.32 29.23
N ILE A 36 -21.21 11.72 28.60
CA ILE A 36 -21.46 11.44 27.18
C ILE A 36 -20.46 12.18 26.28
N ILE A 37 -20.25 13.48 26.54
CA ILE A 37 -19.32 14.31 25.76
C ILE A 37 -17.88 13.84 25.95
N GLY A 38 -17.52 13.34 27.14
CA GLY A 38 -16.19 12.80 27.43
C GLY A 38 -15.86 11.51 26.66
N VAL A 39 -16.85 10.63 26.44
CA VAL A 39 -16.64 9.34 25.75
C VAL A 39 -16.80 9.45 24.23
N LEU A 40 -17.56 10.43 23.73
CA LEU A 40 -17.80 10.62 22.29
C LEU A 40 -16.51 10.69 21.44
N PRO A 41 -15.46 11.46 21.82
CA PRO A 41 -14.21 11.50 21.05
C PRO A 41 -13.52 10.15 20.95
N ILE A 42 -13.58 9.34 22.02
CA ILE A 42 -13.00 7.98 22.04
C ILE A 42 -13.76 7.08 21.08
N GLY A 43 -15.10 7.12 21.11
CA GLY A 43 -15.94 6.32 20.21
C GLY A 43 -15.72 6.66 18.73
N ILE A 44 -15.55 7.94 18.40
CA ILE A 44 -15.26 8.39 17.03
C ILE A 44 -13.88 7.89 16.57
N ASN A 45 -12.85 8.01 17.42
CA ASN A 45 -11.51 7.54 17.10
C ASN A 45 -11.50 6.02 16.88
N VAL A 46 -12.16 5.24 17.74
CA VAL A 46 -12.27 3.77 17.57
C VAL A 46 -12.97 3.40 16.26
N GLN A 47 -14.04 4.12 15.88
CA GLN A 47 -14.71 3.87 14.60
C GLN A 47 -13.81 4.19 13.40
N LYS A 48 -13.07 5.30 13.46
CA LYS A 48 -12.10 5.68 12.45
C LYS A 48 -11.00 4.64 12.32
N ASP A 49 -10.39 4.24 13.43
CA ASP A 49 -9.30 3.26 13.46
C ASP A 49 -9.76 1.90 12.89
N ASN A 50 -10.96 1.43 13.28
CA ASN A 50 -11.53 0.19 12.74
C ASN A 50 -11.81 0.27 11.23
N ARG A 51 -12.25 1.43 10.75
CA ARG A 51 -12.48 1.68 9.32
C ARG A 51 -11.16 1.68 8.55
N GLU A 52 -10.16 2.42 9.03
CA GLU A 52 -8.83 2.47 8.43
C GLU A 52 -8.18 1.09 8.40
N GLU A 53 -8.26 0.31 9.47
CA GLU A 53 -7.70 -1.04 9.50
C GLU A 53 -8.39 -1.97 8.48
N THR A 54 -9.71 -1.85 8.31
CA THR A 54 -10.46 -2.62 7.31
C THR A 54 -10.01 -2.27 5.90
N ILE A 55 -9.82 -0.98 5.60
CA ILE A 55 -9.29 -0.51 4.31
C ILE A 55 -7.90 -1.11 4.06
N ILE A 56 -6.99 -1.00 5.04
CA ILE A 56 -5.63 -1.54 4.93
C ILE A 56 -5.63 -3.06 4.70
N ASN A 57 -6.56 -3.80 5.31
CA ASN A 57 -6.69 -5.24 5.08
C ASN A 57 -7.14 -5.57 3.66
N GLN A 58 -8.13 -4.86 3.15
CA GLN A 58 -8.67 -5.07 1.80
C GLN A 58 -7.65 -4.67 0.73
N ASP A 59 -7.11 -3.46 0.83
CA ASP A 59 -6.07 -2.96 -0.07
C ASP A 59 -4.81 -3.83 0.01
N GLY A 60 -4.41 -4.25 1.21
CA GLY A 60 -3.29 -5.17 1.42
C GLY A 60 -3.42 -6.46 0.63
N MET A 61 -4.60 -7.11 0.69
CA MET A 61 -4.86 -8.32 -0.08
C MET A 61 -4.87 -8.05 -1.59
N PHE A 62 -5.47 -6.92 -2.01
CA PHE A 62 -5.48 -6.51 -3.41
C PHE A 62 -4.06 -6.34 -3.96
N TRP A 63 -3.21 -5.56 -3.30
CA TRP A 63 -1.83 -5.31 -3.73
C TRP A 63 -0.99 -6.59 -3.75
N MET A 64 -1.13 -7.44 -2.73
CA MET A 64 -0.43 -8.72 -2.68
C MET A 64 -0.78 -9.62 -3.86
N GLU A 65 -2.06 -9.67 -4.25
CA GLU A 65 -2.49 -10.51 -5.38
C GLU A 65 -2.10 -9.89 -6.71
N ALA A 66 -2.24 -8.57 -6.87
CA ALA A 66 -1.85 -7.86 -8.09
C ALA A 66 -0.36 -8.05 -8.42
N ILE A 67 0.51 -7.92 -7.40
CA ILE A 67 1.96 -8.11 -7.55
C ILE A 67 2.26 -9.58 -7.83
N ARG A 68 1.71 -10.52 -7.03
CA ARG A 68 1.99 -11.96 -7.17
C ARG A 68 1.57 -12.52 -8.53
N SER A 69 0.43 -12.06 -9.06
CA SER A 69 -0.09 -12.50 -10.36
C SER A 69 0.55 -11.79 -11.55
N GLY A 70 1.31 -10.71 -11.32
CA GLY A 70 1.86 -9.86 -12.39
C GLY A 70 0.75 -9.17 -13.18
N ALA A 71 -0.23 -8.59 -12.48
CA ALA A 71 -1.40 -7.97 -13.09
C ALA A 71 -1.01 -6.79 -14.01
N THR A 72 -1.63 -6.73 -15.20
CA THR A 72 -1.35 -5.71 -16.24
C THR A 72 -2.56 -4.89 -16.64
N GLY A 73 -3.79 -5.33 -16.32
CA GLY A 73 -5.05 -4.69 -16.76
C GLY A 73 -5.67 -3.69 -15.78
N MET A 74 -4.91 -3.15 -14.84
CA MET A 74 -5.44 -2.38 -13.70
C MET A 74 -5.33 -0.85 -13.93
N ASN A 75 -5.95 -0.34 -14.99
CA ASN A 75 -5.73 1.05 -15.43
C ASN A 75 -6.24 2.11 -14.44
N ASP A 76 -7.19 1.77 -13.58
CA ASP A 76 -7.76 2.72 -12.61
C ASP A 76 -6.82 3.01 -11.43
N LEU A 77 -5.73 2.25 -11.25
CA LEU A 77 -4.76 2.46 -10.16
C LEU A 77 -4.11 3.84 -10.18
N THR A 78 -4.01 4.46 -11.35
CA THR A 78 -3.57 5.84 -11.54
C THR A 78 -4.36 6.83 -10.66
N ASN A 79 -5.64 6.55 -10.39
CA ASN A 79 -6.46 7.43 -9.57
C ASN A 79 -6.17 7.33 -8.07
N HIS A 80 -5.48 6.27 -7.66
CA HIS A 80 -5.18 5.94 -6.28
C HIS A 80 -3.71 6.18 -5.93
N ILE A 81 -2.83 6.35 -6.91
CA ILE A 81 -1.41 6.60 -6.66
C ILE A 81 -1.09 8.07 -6.86
N ALA A 82 -0.49 8.68 -5.84
CA ALA A 82 0.09 10.01 -5.99
C ALA A 82 1.45 9.91 -6.69
N PHE A 83 2.32 9.03 -6.20
CA PHE A 83 3.61 8.75 -6.82
C PHE A 83 4.18 7.41 -6.35
N ILE A 84 5.17 6.92 -7.09
CA ILE A 84 6.06 5.83 -6.69
C ILE A 84 7.49 6.36 -6.68
N GLU A 85 8.19 6.17 -5.58
CA GLU A 85 9.58 6.56 -5.40
C GLU A 85 10.45 5.32 -5.26
N ILE A 86 11.55 5.28 -6.01
CA ILE A 86 12.58 4.26 -5.90
C ILE A 86 13.87 4.97 -5.49
N GLN A 87 14.34 4.67 -4.29
CA GLN A 87 15.62 5.16 -3.79
C GLN A 87 16.66 4.06 -3.90
N GLY A 88 17.68 4.30 -4.72
CA GLY A 88 18.79 3.37 -4.92
C GLY A 88 19.90 3.52 -3.88
N SER A 89 20.80 2.55 -3.84
CA SER A 89 21.95 2.53 -2.91
C SER A 89 22.96 3.68 -3.13
N ASN A 90 22.96 4.26 -4.33
CA ASN A 90 23.74 5.45 -4.70
C ASN A 90 23.07 6.78 -4.29
N SER A 91 22.01 6.73 -3.48
CA SER A 91 21.18 7.89 -3.09
C SER A 91 20.44 8.58 -4.25
N GLN A 92 20.45 8.01 -5.46
CA GLN A 92 19.58 8.48 -6.54
C GLN A 92 18.13 8.16 -6.20
N VAL A 93 17.25 9.10 -6.50
CA VAL A 93 15.81 8.98 -6.25
C VAL A 93 15.09 9.13 -7.58
N TYR A 94 14.39 8.08 -7.99
CA TYR A 94 13.52 8.10 -9.16
C TYR A 94 12.08 8.18 -8.69
N ARG A 95 11.39 9.26 -9.05
CA ARG A 95 9.99 9.48 -8.69
C ARG A 95 9.12 9.38 -9.94
N TRP A 96 8.10 8.53 -9.88
CA TRP A 96 7.14 8.27 -10.94
C TRP A 96 5.78 8.81 -10.57
N GLU A 97 5.14 9.55 -11.47
CA GLU A 97 3.82 10.13 -11.22
C GLU A 97 2.85 9.87 -12.37
N PRO A 98 1.53 9.84 -12.08
CA PRO A 98 0.50 9.70 -13.09
C PRO A 98 0.25 10.98 -13.90
N VAL A 99 0.96 12.07 -13.59
CA VAL A 99 0.83 13.36 -14.28
C VAL A 99 1.93 13.55 -15.32
N PRO A 100 1.63 14.21 -16.46
CA PRO A 100 2.63 14.51 -17.47
C PRO A 100 3.82 15.28 -16.90
N ALA A 101 5.04 14.86 -17.26
CA ALA A 101 6.25 15.57 -16.90
C ALA A 101 6.46 16.75 -17.86
N ALA A 102 6.62 17.96 -17.31
CA ALA A 102 6.97 19.17 -18.02
C ALA A 102 8.47 19.49 -17.92
N ALA A 103 8.95 20.41 -18.75
CA ALA A 103 10.34 20.85 -18.72
C ALA A 103 10.66 21.51 -17.35
N GLY A 104 11.60 20.91 -16.61
CA GLY A 104 11.98 21.36 -15.27
C GLY A 104 11.44 20.49 -14.13
N ASP A 105 10.54 19.55 -14.42
CA ASP A 105 10.08 18.58 -13.44
C ASP A 105 11.17 17.56 -13.10
N SER A 106 11.20 17.12 -11.84
CA SER A 106 12.12 16.10 -11.34
C SER A 106 11.53 14.68 -11.35
N HIS A 107 10.29 14.52 -11.83
CA HIS A 107 9.60 13.23 -11.88
C HIS A 107 9.55 12.65 -13.30
N ILE A 108 9.25 11.36 -13.35
CA ILE A 108 9.08 10.58 -14.58
C ILE A 108 7.59 10.28 -14.74
N GLU A 109 7.05 10.51 -15.93
CA GLU A 109 5.66 10.18 -16.23
C GLU A 109 5.47 8.66 -16.36
N LEU A 110 4.43 8.12 -15.73
CA LEU A 110 4.02 6.72 -15.94
C LEU A 110 3.63 6.48 -17.42
N PRO A 111 4.05 5.35 -18.04
CA PRO A 111 3.73 5.04 -19.43
C PRO A 111 2.22 5.10 -19.71
N ARG A 112 1.81 6.02 -20.61
CA ARG A 112 0.40 6.28 -20.92
C ARG A 112 -0.33 5.03 -21.44
N GLY A 113 -1.56 4.85 -21.00
CA GLY A 113 -2.43 3.73 -21.43
C GLY A 113 -2.10 2.37 -20.78
N VAL A 114 -0.98 2.26 -20.06
CA VAL A 114 -0.56 1.04 -19.34
C VAL A 114 -0.09 1.36 -17.92
N GLN A 115 -0.57 2.47 -17.36
CA GLN A 115 -0.15 2.99 -16.06
C GLN A 115 -0.36 1.96 -14.95
N GLY A 116 -1.45 1.20 -14.99
CA GLY A 116 -1.70 0.10 -14.06
C GLY A 116 -0.61 -0.97 -14.08
N ALA A 117 -0.21 -1.40 -15.29
CA ALA A 117 0.90 -2.32 -15.45
C ALA A 117 2.22 -1.69 -14.96
N ALA A 118 2.48 -0.42 -15.25
CA ALA A 118 3.68 0.27 -14.81
C ALA A 118 3.79 0.34 -13.28
N ILE A 119 2.67 0.66 -12.62
CA ILE A 119 2.56 0.67 -11.16
C ILE A 119 2.92 -0.70 -10.57
N ILE A 120 2.27 -1.77 -11.03
CA ILE A 120 2.57 -3.12 -10.56
C ILE A 120 4.01 -3.51 -10.90
N GLY A 121 4.48 -3.10 -12.09
CA GLY A 121 5.84 -3.29 -12.58
C GLY A 121 6.91 -2.74 -11.64
N LEU A 122 6.74 -1.49 -11.22
CA LEU A 122 7.65 -0.80 -10.31
C LEU A 122 7.56 -1.37 -8.90
N LEU A 123 6.34 -1.64 -8.40
CA LEU A 123 6.15 -2.24 -7.07
C LEU A 123 6.67 -3.68 -6.98
N SER A 124 6.75 -4.41 -8.09
CA SER A 124 7.30 -5.77 -8.13
C SER A 124 8.83 -5.79 -8.27
N MET A 125 9.47 -4.62 -8.36
CA MET A 125 10.92 -4.53 -8.51
C MET A 125 11.65 -5.22 -7.36
N PRO A 126 12.65 -6.08 -7.63
CA PRO A 126 13.50 -6.65 -6.59
C PRO A 126 14.19 -5.57 -5.77
N ALA A 127 14.16 -5.73 -4.46
CA ALA A 127 14.84 -4.85 -3.52
C ALA A 127 16.36 -4.83 -3.68
N GLN A 128 16.96 -5.70 -4.48
CA GLN A 128 18.39 -5.73 -4.75
C GLN A 128 18.73 -5.45 -6.22
N ALA A 129 17.74 -5.22 -7.09
CA ALA A 129 18.00 -4.66 -8.42
C ALA A 129 18.29 -3.16 -8.22
N ASP A 130 19.27 -2.59 -8.93
CA ASP A 130 19.63 -1.17 -8.82
C ASP A 130 19.28 -0.47 -10.13
N LEU A 131 18.72 0.75 -10.02
CA LEU A 131 18.39 1.57 -11.19
C LEU A 131 19.53 2.54 -11.49
N VAL A 132 19.95 2.58 -12.74
CA VAL A 132 20.99 3.49 -13.24
C VAL A 132 20.47 4.31 -14.42
N GLY A 133 20.83 5.58 -14.44
CA GLY A 133 20.40 6.53 -15.47
C GLY A 133 18.87 6.63 -15.59
N PRO A 134 18.34 7.09 -16.73
CA PRO A 134 16.90 7.15 -16.97
C PRO A 134 16.37 5.74 -17.23
N VAL A 135 16.34 4.93 -16.16
CA VAL A 135 15.51 3.75 -16.02
C VAL A 135 16.13 2.40 -16.45
N THR A 136 17.47 2.30 -16.54
CA THR A 136 18.13 1.01 -16.81
C THR A 136 18.42 0.20 -15.53
N VAL A 137 18.40 -1.13 -15.61
CA VAL A 137 18.67 -2.02 -14.46
C VAL A 137 20.07 -2.62 -14.57
N GLU A 138 20.92 -2.42 -13.56
CA GLU A 138 22.32 -2.91 -13.57
C GLU A 138 22.47 -4.31 -12.93
N ASN A 139 21.67 -4.65 -11.92
CA ASN A 139 21.91 -5.83 -11.05
C ASN A 139 20.88 -6.97 -11.24
N TRP A 140 20.48 -7.24 -12.49
CA TRP A 140 19.50 -8.27 -12.85
C TRP A 140 20.04 -9.21 -13.96
N PRO A 141 19.83 -10.55 -13.90
CA PRO A 141 19.20 -11.33 -12.83
C PRO A 141 20.08 -11.56 -11.61
N GLN A 142 19.45 -11.67 -10.44
CA GLN A 142 20.14 -11.71 -9.14
C GLN A 142 20.71 -13.08 -8.83
N ILE A 143 21.89 -13.37 -9.36
CA ILE A 143 22.58 -14.64 -9.12
C ILE A 143 23.54 -14.51 -7.92
N ASN A 144 24.12 -13.31 -7.72
CA ASN A 144 25.03 -13.00 -6.62
C ASN A 144 24.48 -11.90 -5.69
N ASN A 145 24.50 -12.14 -4.38
CA ASN A 145 24.01 -11.17 -3.38
C ASN A 145 25.16 -10.33 -2.77
N GLN A 146 26.35 -10.39 -3.37
CA GLN A 146 27.56 -9.74 -2.88
C GLN A 146 27.61 -8.24 -3.18
N SER A 147 26.80 -7.74 -4.12
CA SER A 147 26.81 -6.33 -4.51
C SER A 147 26.37 -5.40 -3.37
N GLN A 148 25.63 -5.90 -2.37
CA GLN A 148 25.07 -5.11 -1.26
C GLN A 148 24.28 -3.87 -1.70
N ARG A 149 23.84 -3.82 -2.96
CA ARG A 149 23.04 -2.74 -3.51
C ARG A 149 21.57 -3.06 -3.31
N TYR A 150 20.80 -2.05 -2.90
CA TYR A 150 19.39 -2.19 -2.60
C TYR A 150 18.60 -1.01 -3.13
N ASN A 151 17.38 -1.30 -3.57
CA ASN A 151 16.36 -0.31 -3.89
C ASN A 151 15.29 -0.33 -2.81
N TRP A 152 14.88 0.87 -2.42
CA TRP A 152 13.76 1.09 -1.53
C TRP A 152 12.58 1.63 -2.35
N ILE A 153 11.55 0.80 -2.55
CA ILE A 153 10.38 1.15 -3.35
C ILE A 153 9.26 1.60 -2.42
N ARG A 154 8.85 2.86 -2.52
CA ARG A 154 7.72 3.47 -1.79
C ARG A 154 6.68 3.98 -2.74
N ALA A 155 5.42 3.92 -2.34
CA ALA A 155 4.33 4.58 -3.03
C ALA A 155 3.45 5.30 -2.02
N LYS A 156 2.99 6.48 -2.39
CA LYS A 156 1.92 7.17 -1.70
C LYS A 156 0.60 6.79 -2.36
N VAL A 157 -0.26 6.14 -1.59
CA VAL A 157 -1.47 5.50 -2.09
C VAL A 157 -2.67 6.03 -1.32
N ARG A 158 -3.66 6.54 -2.06
CA ARG A 158 -5.01 6.76 -1.56
C ARG A 158 -5.73 5.42 -1.51
N ALA A 159 -6.52 5.22 -0.47
CA ALA A 159 -7.41 4.08 -0.32
C ALA A 159 -8.09 3.67 -1.64
N ILE A 160 -7.95 2.40 -2.02
CA ILE A 160 -8.67 1.83 -3.16
C ILE A 160 -10.07 1.48 -2.69
N SER A 161 -10.15 0.74 -1.57
CA SER A 161 -11.43 0.48 -0.90
C SER A 161 -11.80 1.67 0.00
N GLY A 162 -13.02 2.19 -0.17
CA GLY A 162 -13.44 3.39 0.54
C GLY A 162 -14.90 3.73 0.27
N SER A 163 -15.42 4.75 0.99
CA SER A 163 -16.76 5.27 0.70
C SER A 163 -16.73 5.95 -0.67
N ALA A 164 -17.80 5.81 -1.46
CA ALA A 164 -17.93 6.50 -2.75
C ALA A 164 -17.81 8.04 -2.62
N VAL A 165 -18.11 8.59 -1.43
CA VAL A 165 -17.92 10.01 -1.11
C VAL A 165 -16.43 10.41 -1.11
N ASP A 166 -15.54 9.50 -0.72
CA ASP A 166 -14.09 9.74 -0.68
C ASP A 166 -13.41 9.48 -2.03
N GLN A 167 -14.14 8.94 -3.01
CA GLN A 167 -13.65 8.65 -4.37
C GLN A 167 -13.93 9.79 -5.37
N GLY A 168 -14.70 10.81 -4.97
CA GLY A 168 -14.96 11.98 -5.81
C GLY A 168 -13.71 12.84 -6.03
N GLU A 169 -13.61 13.49 -7.18
CA GLU A 169 -12.46 14.33 -7.55
C GLU A 169 -12.20 15.45 -6.53
N ALA A 170 -13.27 16.03 -5.95
CA ALA A 170 -13.19 17.04 -4.90
C ALA A 170 -12.75 16.49 -3.52
N ALA A 171 -12.90 15.18 -3.28
CA ALA A 171 -12.52 14.53 -2.03
C ALA A 171 -11.09 13.95 -2.06
N ARG A 172 -10.40 14.05 -3.20
CA ARG A 172 -9.07 13.49 -3.43
C ARG A 172 -8.04 13.90 -2.37
N GLU A 173 -8.07 15.16 -1.93
CA GLU A 173 -7.12 15.69 -0.94
C GLU A 173 -7.45 15.27 0.50
N MET A 174 -8.71 14.93 0.79
CA MET A 174 -9.17 14.55 2.13
C MET A 174 -9.30 13.04 2.32
N ALA A 175 -9.14 12.26 1.24
CA ALA A 175 -9.25 10.82 1.27
C ALA A 175 -8.13 10.17 2.09
N PHE A 176 -8.47 9.08 2.79
CA PHE A 176 -7.49 8.29 3.54
C PHE A 176 -6.34 7.85 2.63
N SER A 177 -5.12 8.09 3.08
CA SER A 177 -3.89 7.75 2.37
C SER A 177 -2.89 7.06 3.28
N TYR A 178 -2.09 6.20 2.67
CA TYR A 178 -1.06 5.41 3.32
C TYR A 178 0.17 5.32 2.43
N ARG A 179 1.30 5.10 3.10
CA ARG A 179 2.55 4.75 2.46
C ARG A 179 2.64 3.25 2.29
N LEU A 180 2.81 2.81 1.06
CA LEU A 180 3.09 1.43 0.69
C LEU A 180 4.59 1.28 0.41
N THR A 181 5.29 0.46 1.18
CA THR A 181 6.67 0.06 0.86
C THR A 181 6.67 -1.37 0.34
N SER A 182 7.21 -1.58 -0.85
CA SER A 182 7.34 -2.91 -1.45
C SER A 182 8.77 -3.42 -1.33
N GLU A 183 8.89 -4.66 -0.85
CA GLU A 183 10.15 -5.39 -0.83
C GLU A 183 9.93 -6.77 -1.47
N VAL A 184 10.46 -6.94 -2.68
CA VAL A 184 10.53 -8.24 -3.37
C VAL A 184 11.95 -8.76 -3.27
N ARG A 185 12.15 -9.97 -2.78
CA ARG A 185 13.49 -10.58 -2.71
C ARG A 185 13.42 -12.07 -2.96
N PRO A 186 14.46 -12.68 -3.54
CA PRO A 186 14.58 -14.13 -3.53
C PRO A 186 14.50 -14.66 -2.10
N ILE A 187 13.84 -15.79 -1.90
CA ILE A 187 13.90 -16.49 -0.61
C ILE A 187 15.38 -16.72 -0.28
N ARG A 188 15.74 -16.67 1.00
CA ARG A 188 17.10 -17.01 1.46
C ARG A 188 17.09 -18.28 2.30
N THR A 189 18.14 -19.09 2.15
CA THR A 189 18.35 -20.31 2.94
C THR A 189 19.74 -20.32 3.54
N MET A 190 20.01 -21.22 4.48
CA MET A 190 21.34 -21.40 5.09
C MET A 190 22.46 -21.59 4.04
N GLY A 191 22.14 -22.16 2.88
CA GLY A 191 23.08 -22.37 1.77
C GLY A 191 23.51 -21.08 1.05
N ASP A 192 22.85 -19.94 1.25
CA ASP A 192 23.27 -18.66 0.66
C ASP A 192 24.50 -18.06 1.33
N TRP A 193 24.79 -18.47 2.56
CA TRP A 193 25.93 -18.02 3.35
C TRP A 193 27.05 -19.05 3.40
N GLY A 194 26.81 -20.27 2.91
CA GLY A 194 27.81 -21.33 2.81
C GLY A 194 28.65 -21.21 1.55
N ASN A 195 29.92 -21.63 1.62
CA ASN A 195 30.73 -21.76 0.42
C ASN A 195 30.26 -23.00 -0.37
N LEU A 196 29.48 -22.77 -1.44
CA LEU A 196 29.01 -23.81 -2.36
C LEU A 196 30.04 -24.16 -3.45
N SER A 197 31.23 -23.56 -3.42
CA SER A 197 32.26 -23.78 -4.44
C SER A 197 32.63 -25.26 -4.52
N GLY A 198 32.46 -25.87 -5.70
CA GLY A 198 32.83 -27.26 -5.97
C GLY A 198 31.67 -28.26 -5.98
N ASN A 199 30.44 -27.88 -5.59
CA ASN A 199 29.25 -28.71 -5.75
C ASN A 199 28.29 -28.10 -6.78
N GLN A 200 28.44 -28.49 -8.04
CA GLN A 200 27.65 -27.96 -9.15
C GLN A 200 26.14 -28.12 -8.95
N LEU A 201 25.69 -29.28 -8.45
CA LEU A 201 24.27 -29.52 -8.17
C LEU A 201 23.71 -28.57 -7.12
N ALA A 202 24.47 -28.30 -6.05
CA ALA A 202 24.07 -27.37 -5.00
C ALA A 202 24.04 -25.92 -5.52
N MET A 203 24.98 -25.54 -6.38
CA MET A 203 25.00 -24.22 -7.04
C MET A 203 23.80 -24.04 -7.97
N ASP A 204 23.50 -25.05 -8.80
CA ASP A 204 22.37 -25.01 -9.73
C ASP A 204 21.02 -25.01 -9.00
N ALA A 205 20.88 -25.82 -7.93
CA ALA A 205 19.71 -25.79 -7.07
C ALA A 205 19.54 -24.41 -6.40
N ASN A 206 20.62 -23.81 -5.92
CA ASN A 206 20.56 -22.46 -5.34
C ASN A 206 20.16 -21.41 -6.39
N ARG A 207 20.73 -21.49 -7.60
CA ARG A 207 20.40 -20.59 -8.70
C ARG A 207 18.95 -20.74 -9.15
N PHE A 208 18.46 -21.97 -9.31
CA PHE A 208 17.06 -22.25 -9.62
C PHE A 208 16.16 -21.62 -8.57
N ARG A 209 16.49 -21.79 -7.29
CA ARG A 209 15.70 -21.22 -6.20
C ARG A 209 15.65 -19.70 -6.25
N LYS A 210 16.79 -19.03 -6.43
CA LYS A 210 16.88 -17.56 -6.47
C LYS A 210 16.13 -16.94 -7.65
N LEU A 211 16.06 -17.65 -8.77
CA LEU A 211 15.36 -17.18 -9.96
C LEU A 211 13.84 -17.37 -9.88
N ASN A 212 13.34 -18.22 -8.99
CA ASN A 212 11.97 -18.74 -9.04
C ASN A 212 11.14 -18.65 -7.76
N PHE A 213 11.76 -18.39 -6.61
CA PHE A 213 11.02 -18.27 -5.36
C PHE A 213 11.36 -16.96 -4.68
N TYR A 214 10.33 -16.13 -4.54
CA TYR A 214 10.47 -14.79 -4.00
C TYR A 214 9.58 -14.62 -2.78
N GLU A 215 10.11 -13.96 -1.77
CA GLU A 215 9.33 -13.39 -0.69
C GLU A 215 8.91 -11.98 -1.11
N ILE A 216 7.60 -11.72 -1.05
CA ILE A 216 7.02 -10.39 -1.23
C ILE A 216 6.60 -9.91 0.14
N LYS A 217 7.08 -8.75 0.54
CA LYS A 217 6.71 -8.07 1.78
C LYS A 217 6.22 -6.67 1.45
N LEU A 218 4.97 -6.39 1.80
CA LEU A 218 4.37 -5.07 1.69
C LEU A 218 4.20 -4.47 3.08
N THR A 219 4.74 -3.28 3.30
CA THR A 219 4.57 -2.53 4.55
C THR A 219 3.67 -1.33 4.30
N PHE A 220 2.55 -1.27 5.00
CA PHE A 220 1.60 -0.17 5.00
C PHE A 220 1.84 0.68 6.23
N GLN A 221 1.94 1.99 6.05
CA GLN A 221 2.04 2.94 7.16
C GLN A 221 1.06 4.09 6.96
N TRP A 222 0.31 4.45 8.00
CA TRP A 222 -0.75 5.45 7.92
C TRP A 222 -0.95 6.17 9.27
N PRO A 223 -1.71 7.27 9.30
CA PRO A 223 -2.06 8.11 8.14
C PRO A 223 -0.79 8.74 7.55
N GLU A 224 -0.79 9.07 6.26
CA GLU A 224 0.31 9.86 5.69
C GLU A 224 0.03 11.35 5.85
N TYR A 225 1.01 12.09 6.38
CA TYR A 225 0.90 13.53 6.63
C TYR A 225 2.00 14.28 5.88
N ILE A 226 1.73 15.55 5.57
CA ILE A 226 2.75 16.50 5.12
C ILE A 226 3.12 17.35 6.33
N PHE A 227 4.40 17.32 6.75
CA PHE A 227 4.91 18.14 7.84
C PHE A 227 6.18 18.85 7.39
N GLY A 228 6.16 20.19 7.40
CA GLY A 228 7.31 21.00 6.98
C GLY A 228 7.70 20.82 5.51
N GLY A 229 6.73 20.47 4.64
CA GLY A 229 6.99 20.15 3.23
C GLY A 229 7.50 18.73 2.98
N GLU A 230 7.75 17.95 4.04
CA GLU A 230 8.15 16.54 3.93
C GLU A 230 6.98 15.60 4.23
N GLU A 231 6.86 14.54 3.45
CA GLU A 231 5.86 13.51 3.69
C GLU A 231 6.34 12.52 4.74
N ARG A 232 5.58 12.40 5.84
CA ARG A 232 5.91 11.50 6.95
C ARG A 232 4.74 10.57 7.25
N PRO A 233 4.98 9.27 7.39
CA PRO A 233 3.95 8.33 7.76
C PRO A 233 3.68 8.44 9.26
N GLY A 234 2.43 8.20 9.65
CA GLY A 234 2.01 8.08 11.02
C GLY A 234 2.53 6.82 11.72
N PRO A 235 2.14 6.64 13.00
CA PRO A 235 2.63 5.54 13.83
C PRO A 235 2.05 4.18 13.45
N ASN A 236 0.90 4.14 12.76
CA ASN A 236 0.23 2.88 12.44
C ASN A 236 1.00 2.17 11.34
N ARG A 237 1.18 0.86 11.51
CA ARG A 237 1.92 0.02 10.58
C ARG A 237 1.33 -1.38 10.50
N LYS A 238 1.20 -1.89 9.28
CA LYS A 238 0.83 -3.29 9.02
C LYS A 238 1.72 -3.89 7.94
N VAL A 239 2.08 -5.15 8.10
CA VAL A 239 2.95 -5.86 7.16
C VAL A 239 2.21 -7.06 6.61
N PHE A 240 2.11 -7.13 5.28
CA PHE A 240 1.66 -8.30 4.56
C PHE A 240 2.86 -9.02 3.98
N ARG A 241 2.84 -10.34 4.02
CA ARG A 241 3.95 -11.16 3.50
C ARG A 241 3.40 -12.37 2.80
N THR A 242 4.01 -12.71 1.67
CA THR A 242 3.74 -13.98 1.01
C THR A 242 4.97 -14.49 0.26
N VAL A 243 4.82 -15.70 -0.29
CA VAL A 243 5.76 -16.28 -1.23
C VAL A 243 5.11 -16.35 -2.61
N ALA A 244 5.85 -15.91 -3.61
CA ALA A 244 5.53 -16.12 -5.02
C ALA A 244 6.46 -17.19 -5.59
N ALA A 245 5.87 -18.20 -6.23
CA ALA A 245 6.59 -19.21 -6.99
C ALA A 245 6.39 -18.95 -8.49
N GLY A 246 7.50 -18.89 -9.21
CA GLY A 246 7.56 -18.55 -10.61
C GLY A 246 8.69 -17.56 -10.90
N ARG A 247 8.92 -17.29 -12.17
CA ARG A 247 9.94 -16.35 -12.61
C ARG A 247 9.45 -14.93 -12.50
N LEU A 248 10.36 -14.03 -12.16
CA LEU A 248 10.17 -12.59 -12.25
C LEU A 248 10.85 -12.13 -13.54
N VAL A 249 10.19 -11.31 -14.35
CA VAL A 249 10.72 -10.85 -15.64
C VAL A 249 10.49 -9.36 -15.84
N ASN A 250 11.41 -8.71 -16.54
CA ASN A 250 11.32 -7.29 -16.88
C ASN A 250 10.62 -7.15 -18.22
N ARG A 251 9.74 -6.16 -18.37
CA ARG A 251 8.92 -6.02 -19.57
C ARG A 251 8.93 -4.59 -20.10
N ASN A 252 8.98 -4.43 -21.41
CA ASN A 252 8.89 -3.12 -22.05
C ASN A 252 7.43 -2.70 -22.19
N LEU A 253 7.04 -1.64 -21.49
CA LEU A 253 5.66 -1.13 -21.47
C LEU A 253 5.36 -0.12 -22.58
N ASN A 254 6.17 -0.09 -23.64
CA ASN A 254 5.87 0.76 -24.80
C ASN A 254 4.75 0.15 -25.65
N LEU A 255 3.60 0.83 -25.71
CA LEU A 255 2.44 0.44 -26.51
C LEU A 255 2.71 0.40 -28.03
N LEU A 256 3.77 1.08 -28.50
CA LEU A 256 4.17 1.03 -29.91
C LEU A 256 4.92 -0.27 -30.26
N ASN A 257 5.43 -0.99 -29.26
CA ASN A 257 6.08 -2.27 -29.49
C ASN A 257 5.03 -3.38 -29.56
N PRO A 258 5.18 -4.35 -30.48
CA PRO A 258 4.25 -5.47 -30.58
C PRO A 258 4.30 -6.31 -29.30
N LEU A 259 3.13 -6.76 -28.84
CA LEU A 259 3.06 -7.77 -27.78
C LEU A 259 3.70 -9.08 -28.26
N ASP A 260 4.22 -9.87 -27.34
CA ASP A 260 4.67 -11.23 -27.61
C ASP A 260 3.49 -12.06 -28.17
N ALA A 261 3.64 -12.52 -29.41
CA ALA A 261 2.61 -13.26 -30.14
C ALA A 261 2.21 -14.58 -29.46
N ALA A 262 3.10 -15.20 -28.68
CA ALA A 262 2.82 -16.45 -27.99
C ALA A 262 2.06 -16.24 -26.68
N THR A 263 2.19 -15.07 -26.05
CA THR A 263 1.70 -14.83 -24.69
C THR A 263 0.71 -13.67 -24.57
N GLY A 264 0.51 -12.87 -25.63
CA GLY A 264 -0.37 -11.70 -25.64
C GLY A 264 0.06 -10.62 -24.66
N ARG A 265 1.37 -10.55 -24.38
CA ARG A 265 1.96 -9.93 -23.20
C ARG A 265 3.11 -9.02 -23.64
N PHE A 266 3.44 -7.97 -22.88
CA PHE A 266 4.59 -7.11 -23.20
C PHE A 266 5.88 -7.91 -23.40
N GLN A 267 6.73 -7.50 -24.32
CA GLN A 267 7.99 -8.19 -24.59
C GLN A 267 8.94 -8.07 -23.38
N GLU A 268 9.72 -9.13 -23.14
CA GLU A 268 10.75 -9.12 -22.12
C GLU A 268 11.88 -8.16 -22.52
N ASP A 269 12.31 -7.32 -21.59
CA ASP A 269 13.38 -6.34 -21.80
C ASP A 269 14.18 -6.22 -20.50
N ILE A 270 15.40 -6.77 -20.51
CA ILE A 270 16.28 -6.82 -19.34
C ILE A 270 16.69 -5.44 -18.82
N THR A 271 16.53 -4.39 -19.64
CA THR A 271 16.88 -3.02 -19.25
C THR A 271 15.71 -2.29 -18.60
N SER A 272 14.48 -2.75 -18.79
CA SER A 272 13.27 -2.12 -18.27
C SER A 272 13.20 -2.18 -16.73
N PRO A 273 12.68 -1.16 -16.03
CA PRO A 273 12.46 -1.20 -14.59
C PRO A 273 11.19 -1.96 -14.18
N PHE A 274 10.37 -2.39 -15.15
CA PHE A 274 9.02 -2.88 -14.88
C PHE A 274 9.06 -4.40 -14.76
N PHE A 275 9.04 -4.89 -13.51
CA PHE A 275 9.14 -6.32 -13.21
C PHE A 275 7.76 -6.95 -13.03
N PHE A 276 7.57 -8.16 -13.52
CA PHE A 276 6.29 -8.86 -13.39
C PHE A 276 6.51 -10.31 -13.04
N PHE A 277 5.74 -10.80 -12.07
CA PHE A 277 5.71 -12.21 -11.75
C PHE A 277 4.98 -12.98 -12.85
N GLU A 278 5.55 -14.12 -13.24
CA GLU A 278 4.88 -15.10 -14.05
C GLU A 278 4.65 -16.36 -13.22
N PRO A 279 3.48 -16.48 -12.57
CA PRO A 279 3.19 -17.65 -11.77
C PRO A 279 3.25 -18.90 -12.63
N ASN A 280 3.73 -20.00 -12.04
CA ASN A 280 3.84 -21.33 -12.67
C ASN A 280 4.79 -21.42 -13.88
N ARG A 281 5.59 -20.38 -14.16
CA ARG A 281 6.68 -20.45 -15.15
C ARG A 281 8.00 -20.37 -14.42
N PHE A 282 8.92 -21.29 -14.71
CA PHE A 282 10.18 -21.39 -13.97
C PHE A 282 11.36 -21.14 -14.91
N SER A 283 12.25 -20.24 -14.49
CA SER A 283 13.54 -20.02 -15.14
C SER A 283 14.47 -21.17 -14.78
N VAL A 284 14.96 -21.87 -15.80
CA VAL A 284 15.94 -22.95 -15.61
C VAL A 284 17.35 -22.34 -15.71
N PRO A 285 18.24 -22.59 -14.73
CA PRO A 285 19.65 -22.29 -14.90
C PRO A 285 20.15 -22.97 -16.16
N ARG A 286 20.70 -22.21 -17.12
CA ARG A 286 21.42 -22.84 -18.23
C ARG A 286 22.61 -23.57 -17.63
N ILE A 287 22.57 -24.90 -17.64
CA ILE A 287 23.74 -25.74 -17.43
C ILE A 287 24.66 -25.37 -18.59
N ALA A 288 25.82 -24.78 -18.31
CA ALA A 288 26.88 -24.79 -19.30
C ALA A 288 27.23 -26.27 -19.48
N ALA A 289 26.72 -26.88 -20.55
CA ALA A 289 27.21 -28.18 -20.97
C ALA A 289 28.72 -28.00 -21.16
N GLY A 290 29.50 -28.64 -20.29
CA GLY A 290 30.95 -28.55 -20.32
C GLY A 290 31.44 -28.91 -21.72
N GLN A 291 32.27 -28.02 -22.26
CA GLN A 291 33.34 -28.41 -23.18
C GLN A 291 34.41 -29.18 -22.39
#